data_AF-D3S625-F1
#
_entry.id   AF-D3S625-F1
#
_cell.length_a   1.000
_cell.length_b   1.000
_cell.length_c   1.000
_cell.angle_alpha   90.00
_cell.angle_beta   90.00
_cell.angle_gamma   90.00
#
_symmetry.space_group_name_H-M   'P 1'
#
loop_
_entity.id
_entity.type
_entity.pdbx_description
1 polymer ?
#
loop_
_entity_poly.entity_id
_entity_poly.type
_entity_poly.pdbx_seq_one_letter_code
_entity_poly.pdbx_strand_id
1 'polypeptide(L)'
;MALVEKILSKKVGYEVCAGDSIEVEVDLAMTHDGTTPLAYKALKEMSDSVWNPDKIVVAFDHNVPANTVKAAEMQKLALEFVKRFNIKKFHKGGEGICHQILAENYVLPNMFVAGGDSHTCTHGAFGAFATGFGATDMAYIYATGETWIKVPKTIRVDIVGKNENISPKDIVLRVCKEIGRRGATYMAIEYGGEVVKNMDMDGRLTLCNMAIEMGGKTGVIEADDITYNYLKKERNLSDEEIVKLKKERITVDRDEANYYKEIEIDITDMEEQIAVPHHPDNVKPVSEVEGTEINQVFIGSCTNGRLSDLREAAKYLKGREIHKDVKLIVIPASKKVFMQALKEGLIDIFVKAGAMICTPGCGPCLGAHQGVLAEGEVCLSTTNRNFRGRMGHINSYIYLASPKIAAISAVKGYITNRLD
;
A
#
# COMPACT_ATOMS: atom_id res chain seq x y z
N MET A 1 -16.60 11.94 -18.22
CA MET A 1 -15.14 11.78 -17.93
C MET A 1 -14.94 10.90 -16.70
N ALA A 2 -13.98 9.97 -16.76
CA ALA A 2 -13.59 9.15 -15.60
C ALA A 2 -12.92 9.98 -14.49
N LEU A 3 -12.76 9.43 -13.29
CA LEU A 3 -12.22 10.16 -12.14
C LEU A 3 -10.82 10.71 -12.42
N VAL A 4 -9.94 9.89 -13.01
CA VAL A 4 -8.57 10.27 -13.35
C VAL A 4 -8.53 11.44 -14.34
N GLU A 5 -9.37 11.40 -15.37
CA GLU A 5 -9.44 12.49 -16.36
C GLU A 5 -9.88 13.79 -15.69
N LYS A 6 -10.86 13.76 -14.79
CA LYS A 6 -11.30 14.94 -14.02
C LYS A 6 -10.20 15.47 -13.09
N ILE A 7 -9.51 14.59 -12.34
CA ILE A 7 -8.40 14.98 -11.45
C ILE A 7 -7.29 15.66 -12.26
N LEU A 8 -6.85 15.03 -13.35
CA LEU A 8 -5.76 15.55 -14.16
C LEU A 8 -6.16 16.83 -14.90
N SER A 9 -7.39 16.91 -15.43
CA SER A 9 -7.89 18.13 -16.08
C SER A 9 -7.88 19.33 -15.15
N LYS A 10 -8.39 19.14 -13.92
CA LYS A 10 -8.35 20.16 -12.89
C LYS A 10 -6.92 20.56 -12.53
N LYS A 11 -6.02 19.58 -12.49
CA LYS A 11 -4.62 19.80 -12.12
C LYS A 11 -3.84 20.59 -13.16
N VAL A 12 -4.10 20.37 -14.45
CA VAL A 12 -3.44 21.10 -15.56
C VAL A 12 -4.18 22.36 -16.03
N GLY A 13 -5.43 22.54 -15.59
CA GLY A 13 -6.23 23.75 -15.88
C GLY A 13 -6.99 23.73 -17.20
N TYR A 14 -7.04 22.60 -17.90
CA TYR A 14 -7.79 22.39 -19.13
C TYR A 14 -8.28 20.93 -19.22
N GLU A 15 -9.31 20.66 -20.02
CA GLU A 15 -9.86 19.30 -20.17
C GLU A 15 -8.87 18.37 -20.91
N VAL A 16 -8.67 17.18 -20.37
CA VAL A 16 -7.82 16.13 -20.94
C VAL A 16 -8.55 14.79 -20.96
N CYS A 17 -8.21 13.92 -21.91
CA CYS A 17 -8.78 12.59 -22.02
C CYS A 17 -7.70 11.51 -22.18
N ALA A 18 -8.10 10.24 -22.02
CA ALA A 18 -7.20 9.11 -22.11
C ALA A 18 -6.41 9.09 -23.45
N GLY A 19 -5.08 9.05 -23.35
CA GLY A 19 -4.16 9.06 -24.49
C GLY A 19 -3.36 10.37 -24.62
N ASP A 20 -3.88 11.47 -24.08
CA ASP A 20 -3.20 12.76 -24.10
C ASP A 20 -1.89 12.69 -23.30
N SER A 21 -0.83 13.31 -23.83
CA SER A 21 0.45 13.45 -23.13
C SER A 21 0.54 14.86 -22.57
N ILE A 22 0.65 14.95 -21.25
CA ILE A 22 0.54 16.21 -20.51
C ILE A 22 1.73 16.38 -19.57
N GLU A 23 2.11 17.63 -19.37
CA GLU A 23 3.01 18.05 -18.31
C GLU A 23 2.18 18.38 -17.06
N VAL A 24 2.58 17.83 -15.91
CA VAL A 24 1.82 17.96 -14.67
C VAL A 24 2.75 18.41 -13.55
N GLU A 25 2.37 19.50 -12.87
CA GLU A 25 3.01 19.91 -11.63
C GLU A 25 2.75 18.90 -10.52
N VAL A 26 3.81 18.52 -9.82
CA VAL A 26 3.75 17.56 -8.71
C VAL A 26 3.38 18.28 -7.40
N ASP A 27 2.38 17.75 -6.70
CA ASP A 27 1.99 18.27 -5.37
C ASP A 27 2.83 17.70 -4.25
N LEU A 28 3.21 16.43 -4.39
CA LEU A 28 4.00 15.71 -3.39
C LEU A 28 4.92 14.69 -4.07
N ALA A 29 6.22 14.77 -3.80
CA ALA A 29 7.21 13.79 -4.24
C ALA A 29 7.81 13.06 -3.05
N MET A 30 7.85 11.73 -3.11
CA MET A 30 8.41 10.90 -2.03
C MET A 30 9.46 9.92 -2.53
N THR A 31 10.55 9.76 -1.80
CA THR A 31 11.47 8.62 -1.94
C THR A 31 11.76 8.00 -0.58
N HIS A 32 12.24 6.77 -0.58
CA HIS A 32 12.59 6.04 0.64
C HIS A 32 14.06 5.61 0.65
N ASP A 33 14.54 4.97 1.72
CA ASP A 33 15.96 4.62 1.92
C ASP A 33 16.59 3.82 0.76
N GLY A 34 15.79 3.09 -0.02
CA GLY A 34 16.25 2.36 -1.20
C GLY A 34 16.35 3.20 -2.48
N THR A 35 15.56 4.27 -2.62
CA THR A 35 15.46 5.06 -3.86
C THR A 35 15.90 6.51 -3.73
N THR A 36 15.86 7.12 -2.54
CA THR A 36 16.43 8.46 -2.28
C THR A 36 17.90 8.54 -2.70
N PRO A 37 18.79 7.57 -2.37
CA PRO A 37 20.19 7.66 -2.76
C PRO A 37 20.40 7.56 -4.26
N LEU A 38 19.56 6.78 -4.96
CA LEU A 38 19.61 6.62 -6.42
C LEU A 38 19.11 7.89 -7.12
N ALA A 39 17.97 8.43 -6.68
CA ALA A 39 17.43 9.69 -7.19
C ALA A 39 18.37 10.86 -6.89
N TYR A 40 19.01 10.91 -5.73
CA TYR A 40 19.98 11.95 -5.39
C TYR A 40 21.24 11.87 -6.27
N LYS A 41 21.76 10.66 -6.55
CA LYS A 41 22.87 10.50 -7.49
C LYS A 41 22.51 10.98 -8.89
N ALA A 42 21.33 10.61 -9.39
CA ALA A 42 20.85 11.09 -10.69
C ALA A 42 20.63 12.61 -10.70
N LEU A 43 20.09 13.18 -9.62
CA LEU A 43 19.87 14.62 -9.48
C LEU A 43 21.19 15.39 -9.60
N LYS A 44 22.26 14.93 -8.95
CA LYS A 44 23.59 15.56 -9.01
C LYS A 44 24.17 15.70 -10.42
N GLU A 45 23.72 14.87 -11.36
CA GLU A 45 24.18 14.93 -12.76
C GLU A 45 23.36 15.93 -13.60
N MET A 46 22.23 16.44 -13.09
CA MET A 46 21.30 17.28 -13.87
C MET A 46 20.85 18.57 -13.17
N SER A 47 20.98 18.70 -11.86
CA SER A 47 20.59 19.90 -11.10
C SER A 47 21.35 20.02 -9.78
N ASP A 48 21.67 21.25 -9.40
CA ASP A 48 22.32 21.60 -8.12
C ASP A 48 21.31 21.96 -7.01
N SER A 49 20.01 21.93 -7.32
CA SER A 49 18.92 22.32 -6.41
C SER A 49 17.68 21.43 -6.57
N VAL A 50 16.80 21.49 -5.56
CA VAL A 50 15.44 20.94 -5.64
C VAL A 50 14.41 22.05 -5.82
N TRP A 51 13.32 21.77 -6.54
CA TRP A 51 12.31 22.80 -6.87
C TRP A 51 11.61 23.36 -5.63
N ASN A 52 11.24 22.50 -4.68
CA ASN A 52 10.53 22.88 -3.46
C ASN A 52 10.73 21.86 -2.33
N PRO A 53 11.58 22.15 -1.33
CA PRO A 53 11.83 21.27 -0.19
C PRO A 53 10.57 20.91 0.62
N ASP A 54 9.57 21.80 0.67
CA ASP A 54 8.34 21.57 1.43
C ASP A 54 7.37 20.63 0.68
N LYS A 55 7.57 20.34 -0.61
CA LYS A 55 6.81 19.33 -1.37
C LYS A 55 7.49 17.96 -1.44
N ILE A 56 8.65 17.81 -0.81
CA ILE A 56 9.45 16.57 -0.83
C ILE A 56 9.35 15.86 0.51
N VAL A 57 9.09 14.55 0.49
CA VAL A 57 9.09 13.67 1.66
C VAL A 57 10.17 12.61 1.49
N VAL A 58 10.92 12.35 2.56
CA VAL A 58 11.87 11.22 2.63
C VAL A 58 11.53 10.38 3.84
N ALA A 59 11.36 9.07 3.67
CA ALA A 59 11.04 8.15 4.76
C ALA A 59 11.89 6.88 4.71
N PHE A 60 12.49 6.48 5.84
CA PHE A 60 13.26 5.23 5.91
C PHE A 60 12.40 4.10 6.49
N ASP A 61 12.16 3.06 5.69
CA ASP A 61 11.25 1.96 6.05
C ASP A 61 11.63 0.59 5.49
N HIS A 62 12.46 0.52 4.45
CA HIS A 62 12.81 -0.76 3.81
C HIS A 62 13.91 -1.52 4.54
N ASN A 63 14.97 -0.83 4.97
CA ASN A 63 16.12 -1.44 5.65
C ASN A 63 16.31 -0.81 7.03
N VAL A 64 15.31 -0.92 7.90
CA VAL A 64 15.34 -0.32 9.24
C VAL A 64 15.20 -1.36 10.35
N PRO A 65 16.20 -1.51 11.24
CA PRO A 65 17.56 -0.95 11.17
C PRO A 65 18.35 -1.40 9.92
N ALA A 66 19.44 -0.72 9.59
CA ALA A 66 20.27 -1.09 8.44
C ALA A 66 20.79 -2.52 8.56
N ASN A 67 20.50 -3.35 7.56
CA ASN A 67 20.79 -4.79 7.53
C ASN A 67 22.15 -5.14 6.90
N THR A 68 22.75 -4.21 6.15
CA THR A 68 24.06 -4.38 5.50
C THR A 68 24.83 -3.07 5.51
N VAL A 69 26.16 -3.14 5.33
CA VAL A 69 27.01 -1.95 5.16
C VAL A 69 26.51 -1.09 3.99
N LYS A 70 26.10 -1.71 2.88
CA LYS A 70 25.55 -0.98 1.72
C LYS A 70 24.25 -0.24 2.07
N ALA A 71 23.35 -0.84 2.85
CA ALA A 71 22.13 -0.18 3.31
C ALA A 71 22.45 1.01 4.22
N ALA A 72 23.42 0.88 5.13
CA ALA A 72 23.86 1.98 5.99
C ALA A 72 24.47 3.14 5.17
N GLU A 73 25.30 2.84 4.17
CA GLU A 73 25.88 3.83 3.26
C GLU A 73 24.81 4.54 2.40
N MET A 74 23.80 3.80 1.93
CA MET A 74 22.64 4.36 1.25
C MET A 74 21.86 5.33 2.15
N GLN A 75 21.56 4.94 3.38
CA GLN A 75 20.89 5.82 4.34
C GLN A 75 21.73 7.07 4.67
N LYS A 76 23.05 6.94 4.81
CA LYS A 76 23.96 8.08 4.98
C LYS A 76 23.87 9.06 3.80
N LEU A 77 23.88 8.56 2.57
CA LEU A 77 23.74 9.39 1.37
C LEU A 77 22.36 10.06 1.28
N ALA A 78 21.29 9.39 1.72
CA ALA A 78 19.97 10.00 1.82
C ALA A 78 19.90 11.09 2.92
N LEU A 79 20.63 10.94 4.03
CA LEU A 79 20.76 12.00 5.03
C LEU A 79 21.52 13.21 4.49
N GLU A 80 22.53 13.02 3.63
CA GLU A 80 23.19 14.12 2.93
C GLU A 80 22.21 14.89 2.04
N PHE A 81 21.34 14.21 1.29
CA PHE A 81 20.27 14.83 0.50
C PHE A 81 19.35 15.68 1.37
N VAL A 82 18.83 15.10 2.47
CA VAL A 82 17.95 15.78 3.42
C VAL A 82 18.60 17.05 3.98
N LYS A 83 19.87 16.95 4.41
CA LYS A 83 20.62 18.08 4.98
C LYS A 83 20.95 19.14 3.93
N ARG A 84 21.40 18.74 2.74
CA ARG A 84 21.82 19.65 1.66
C ARG A 84 20.69 20.52 1.14
N PHE A 85 19.49 19.95 1.04
CA PHE A 85 18.32 20.62 0.49
C PHE A 85 17.29 21.04 1.55
N ASN A 86 17.61 20.89 2.83
CA ASN A 86 16.77 21.28 3.97
C ASN A 86 15.36 20.66 3.91
N ILE A 87 15.29 19.34 3.66
CA ILE A 87 14.03 18.61 3.56
C ILE A 87 13.43 18.44 4.96
N LYS A 88 12.43 19.25 5.30
CA LYS A 88 11.79 19.23 6.62
C LYS A 88 10.92 17.99 6.85
N LYS A 89 10.29 17.47 5.79
CA LYS A 89 9.43 16.28 5.85
C LYS A 89 10.26 14.99 5.75
N PHE A 90 11.26 14.87 6.61
CA PHE A 90 12.10 13.69 6.75
C PHE A 90 11.64 12.81 7.92
N HIS A 91 11.49 11.52 7.65
CA HIS A 91 11.09 10.49 8.61
C HIS A 91 12.19 9.45 8.74
N LYS A 92 12.75 9.34 9.94
CA LYS A 92 13.81 8.38 10.26
C LYS A 92 13.25 6.95 10.36
N GLY A 93 14.14 5.97 10.45
CA GLY A 93 13.76 4.58 10.69
C GLY A 93 12.96 4.42 11.98
N GLY A 94 11.87 3.65 11.89
CA GLY A 94 10.92 3.43 12.99
C GLY A 94 9.74 4.41 13.03
N GLU A 95 9.69 5.43 12.18
CA GLU A 95 8.48 6.27 12.02
C GLU A 95 7.36 5.52 11.28
N GLY A 96 7.69 4.62 10.35
CA GLY A 96 6.71 3.81 9.63
C GLY A 96 7.01 3.64 8.15
N ILE A 97 6.15 2.84 7.50
CA ILE A 97 6.16 2.61 6.06
C ILE A 97 5.91 3.92 5.33
N CYS A 98 6.66 4.19 4.26
CA CYS A 98 6.61 5.43 3.50
C CYS A 98 5.17 5.79 3.06
N HIS A 99 4.42 4.83 2.52
CA HIS A 99 3.02 5.03 2.14
C HIS A 99 2.09 5.26 3.34
N GLN A 100 2.35 4.61 4.48
CA GLN A 100 1.54 4.83 5.66
C GLN A 100 1.77 6.23 6.24
N ILE A 101 3.02 6.69 6.29
CA ILE A 101 3.37 8.05 6.72
C ILE A 101 2.71 9.09 5.81
N LEU A 102 2.75 8.88 4.48
CA LEU A 102 2.12 9.75 3.51
C LEU A 102 0.60 9.84 3.67
N ALA A 103 -0.05 8.69 3.88
CA ALA A 103 -1.48 8.62 4.14
C ALA A 103 -1.85 9.36 5.44
N GLU A 104 -1.08 9.14 6.51
CA GLU A 104 -1.35 9.76 7.82
C GLU A 104 -1.18 11.28 7.80
N ASN A 105 -0.24 11.82 7.01
CA ASN A 105 0.23 13.21 7.21
C ASN A 105 0.17 14.14 5.99
N TYR A 106 0.19 13.62 4.75
CA TYR A 106 0.48 14.48 3.59
C TYR A 106 -0.55 14.45 2.47
N VAL A 107 -1.00 13.27 2.04
CA VAL A 107 -1.84 13.14 0.83
C VAL A 107 -3.20 13.80 1.04
N LEU A 108 -3.63 14.65 0.12
CA LEU A 108 -4.96 15.25 0.09
C LEU A 108 -5.69 14.83 -1.20
N PRO A 109 -7.04 14.90 -1.22
CA PRO A 109 -7.80 14.67 -2.44
C PRO A 109 -7.34 15.58 -3.58
N ASN A 110 -7.46 15.08 -4.81
CA ASN A 110 -7.10 15.75 -6.07
C ASN A 110 -5.60 16.06 -6.27
N MET A 111 -4.72 15.65 -5.36
CA MET A 111 -3.28 15.81 -5.55
C MET A 111 -2.74 14.95 -6.70
N PHE A 112 -1.64 15.42 -7.30
CA PHE A 112 -0.71 14.57 -8.03
C PHE A 112 0.44 14.13 -7.12
N VAL A 113 0.50 12.83 -6.79
CA VAL A 113 1.51 12.24 -5.90
C VAL A 113 2.49 11.39 -6.69
N ALA A 114 3.75 11.80 -6.70
CA ALA A 114 4.85 11.04 -7.29
C ALA A 114 5.64 10.31 -6.20
N GLY A 115 5.99 9.04 -6.43
CA GLY A 115 6.79 8.29 -5.48
C GLY A 115 7.83 7.43 -6.17
N GLY A 116 9.04 7.40 -5.62
CA GLY A 116 10.09 6.46 -5.98
C GLY A 116 9.83 5.06 -5.42
N ASP A 117 8.58 4.60 -5.49
CA ASP A 117 8.15 3.25 -5.11
C ASP A 117 6.98 2.80 -6.01
N SER A 118 6.94 1.51 -6.34
CA SER A 118 5.93 0.92 -7.22
C SER A 118 4.50 1.00 -6.68
N HIS A 119 4.32 1.03 -5.36
CA HIS A 119 3.03 0.99 -4.66
C HIS A 119 2.53 2.38 -4.27
N THR A 120 3.10 3.44 -4.84
CA THR A 120 2.59 4.83 -4.69
C THR A 120 1.11 4.95 -5.08
N CYS A 121 0.60 4.04 -5.92
CA CYS A 121 -0.82 3.89 -6.25
C CYS A 121 -1.74 3.76 -5.03
N THR A 122 -1.23 3.33 -3.87
CA THR A 122 -1.95 3.29 -2.58
C THR A 122 -2.67 4.61 -2.27
N HIS A 123 -2.07 5.74 -2.64
CA HIS A 123 -2.58 7.06 -2.31
C HIS A 123 -3.80 7.49 -3.12
N GLY A 124 -4.17 6.76 -4.18
CA GLY A 124 -5.42 7.01 -4.88
C GLY A 124 -6.67 6.68 -4.06
N ALA A 125 -6.52 6.00 -2.91
CA ALA A 125 -7.58 5.84 -1.92
C ALA A 125 -8.15 7.18 -1.40
N PHE A 126 -7.38 8.27 -1.53
CA PHE A 126 -7.77 9.62 -1.14
C PHE A 126 -8.47 10.41 -2.26
N GLY A 127 -8.72 9.81 -3.44
CA GLY A 127 -9.15 10.55 -4.63
C GLY A 127 -8.04 11.41 -5.23
N ALA A 128 -6.80 10.96 -5.11
CA ALA A 128 -5.62 11.59 -5.71
C ALA A 128 -5.11 10.76 -6.90
N PHE A 129 -4.43 11.39 -7.85
CA PHE A 129 -3.69 10.65 -8.86
C PHE A 129 -2.29 10.37 -8.33
N ALA A 130 -1.96 9.09 -8.10
CA ALA A 130 -0.72 8.70 -7.45
C ALA A 130 0.01 7.59 -8.20
N THR A 131 1.27 7.78 -8.59
CA THR A 131 1.97 6.77 -9.39
C THR A 131 3.46 6.67 -9.05
N GLY A 132 4.00 5.48 -9.28
CA GLY A 132 5.40 5.16 -9.06
C GLY A 132 6.28 5.61 -10.23
N PHE A 133 7.49 6.07 -9.90
CA PHE A 133 8.49 6.57 -10.83
C PHE A 133 9.87 5.94 -10.55
N GLY A 134 10.70 5.83 -11.58
CA GLY A 134 12.08 5.40 -11.45
C GLY A 134 12.99 6.48 -10.83
N ALA A 135 14.22 6.12 -10.47
CA ALA A 135 15.17 7.08 -9.89
C ALA A 135 15.46 8.28 -10.80
N THR A 136 15.52 8.06 -12.12
CA THR A 136 15.73 9.13 -13.12
C THR A 136 14.56 10.12 -13.15
N ASP A 137 13.33 9.61 -13.24
CA ASP A 137 12.13 10.47 -13.23
C ASP A 137 11.96 11.20 -11.90
N MET A 138 12.29 10.55 -10.77
CA MET A 138 12.29 11.20 -9.46
C MET A 138 13.34 12.31 -9.37
N ALA A 139 14.51 12.16 -10.01
CA ALA A 139 15.50 13.22 -10.10
C ALA A 139 14.99 14.40 -10.94
N TYR A 140 14.34 14.13 -12.08
CA TYR A 140 13.68 15.16 -12.89
C TYR A 140 12.63 15.92 -12.07
N ILE A 141 11.73 15.18 -11.41
CA ILE A 141 10.70 15.76 -10.53
C ILE A 141 11.35 16.58 -9.42
N TYR A 142 12.40 16.08 -8.76
CA TYR A 142 13.11 16.86 -7.74
C TYR A 142 13.75 18.14 -8.29
N ALA A 143 14.21 18.15 -9.53
CA ALA A 143 14.78 19.33 -10.16
C ALA A 143 13.71 20.37 -10.56
N THR A 144 12.61 19.93 -11.18
CA THR A 144 11.65 20.83 -11.86
C THR A 144 10.35 21.03 -11.10
N GLY A 145 9.90 20.04 -10.32
CA GLY A 145 8.57 20.01 -9.73
C GLY A 145 7.47 19.57 -10.67
N GLU A 146 7.83 19.09 -11.86
CA GLU A 146 6.91 18.70 -12.93
C GLU A 146 7.27 17.30 -13.45
N THR A 147 6.35 16.68 -14.19
CA THR A 147 6.61 15.43 -14.90
C THR A 147 5.72 15.28 -16.12
N TRP A 148 6.11 14.39 -17.02
CA TRP A 148 5.37 14.06 -18.22
C TRP A 148 4.68 12.72 -18.05
N ILE A 149 3.36 12.70 -18.23
CA ILE A 149 2.59 11.45 -18.22
C ILE A 149 1.65 11.40 -19.41
N LYS A 150 1.28 10.18 -19.77
CA LYS A 150 0.12 9.93 -20.64
C LYS A 150 -1.09 9.67 -19.77
N VAL A 151 -2.19 10.39 -20.00
CA VAL A 151 -3.46 10.18 -19.31
C VAL A 151 -3.90 8.73 -19.56
N PRO A 152 -4.02 7.88 -18.52
CA PRO A 152 -4.33 6.48 -18.72
C PRO A 152 -5.81 6.28 -19.04
N LYS A 153 -6.13 5.19 -19.75
CA LYS A 153 -7.49 4.67 -19.80
C LYS A 153 -7.91 4.16 -18.41
N THR A 154 -9.21 4.04 -18.16
CA THR A 154 -9.73 3.57 -16.87
C THR A 154 -10.49 2.25 -17.00
N ILE A 155 -10.15 1.28 -16.16
CA ILE A 155 -10.99 0.11 -15.88
C ILE A 155 -11.81 0.41 -14.63
N ARG A 156 -13.14 0.42 -14.76
CA ARG A 156 -14.04 0.55 -13.62
C ARG A 156 -14.22 -0.82 -12.95
N VAL A 157 -14.15 -0.84 -11.62
CA VAL A 157 -14.44 -2.01 -10.79
C VAL A 157 -15.49 -1.65 -9.76
N ASP A 158 -16.74 -2.04 -9.99
CA ASP A 158 -17.82 -1.91 -9.02
C ASP A 158 -17.90 -3.16 -8.15
N ILE A 159 -17.86 -2.96 -6.83
CA ILE A 159 -17.92 -4.03 -5.84
C ILE A 159 -19.25 -3.89 -5.09
N VAL A 160 -20.06 -4.94 -5.19
CA VAL A 160 -21.47 -4.96 -4.74
C VAL A 160 -21.74 -6.18 -3.86
N GLY A 161 -22.85 -6.16 -3.14
CA GLY A 161 -23.23 -7.21 -2.20
C GLY A 161 -22.75 -6.93 -0.78
N LYS A 162 -23.01 -7.88 0.12
CA LYS A 162 -22.64 -7.76 1.54
C LYS A 162 -22.11 -9.08 2.06
N ASN A 163 -20.90 -9.06 2.64
CA ASN A 163 -20.31 -10.21 3.29
C ASN A 163 -19.40 -9.75 4.44
N GLU A 164 -19.79 -10.08 5.67
CA GLU A 164 -19.08 -9.66 6.89
C GLU A 164 -17.95 -10.63 7.28
N ASN A 165 -17.78 -11.75 6.56
CA ASN A 165 -16.78 -12.77 6.87
C ASN A 165 -15.44 -12.54 6.18
N ILE A 166 -15.40 -11.66 5.18
CA ILE A 166 -14.24 -11.35 4.35
C ILE A 166 -13.71 -9.93 4.63
N SER A 167 -12.46 -9.69 4.27
CA SER A 167 -11.79 -8.41 4.43
C SER A 167 -11.56 -7.69 3.09
N PRO A 168 -11.17 -6.40 3.10
CA PRO A 168 -10.71 -5.71 1.90
C PRO A 168 -9.56 -6.41 1.16
N LYS A 169 -8.74 -7.18 1.89
CA LYS A 169 -7.68 -8.00 1.29
C LYS A 169 -8.25 -9.13 0.43
N ASP A 170 -9.27 -9.82 0.91
CA ASP A 170 -9.94 -10.88 0.16
C ASP A 170 -10.58 -10.33 -1.11
N ILE A 171 -11.26 -9.17 -0.97
CA ILE A 171 -11.89 -8.45 -2.08
C ILE A 171 -10.85 -8.09 -3.15
N VAL A 172 -9.74 -7.44 -2.78
CA VAL A 172 -8.76 -7.01 -3.79
C VAL A 172 -8.02 -8.20 -4.42
N LEU A 173 -7.83 -9.32 -3.70
CA LEU A 173 -7.32 -10.55 -4.31
C LEU A 173 -8.31 -11.12 -5.34
N ARG A 174 -9.62 -11.09 -5.06
CA ARG A 174 -10.65 -11.48 -6.04
C ARG A 174 -10.60 -10.59 -7.29
N VAL A 175 -10.38 -9.28 -7.13
CA VAL A 175 -10.17 -8.34 -8.25
C VAL A 175 -8.93 -8.71 -9.05
N CYS A 176 -7.82 -9.03 -8.37
CA CYS A 176 -6.56 -9.45 -9.01
C CYS A 176 -6.75 -10.69 -9.89
N LYS A 177 -7.58 -11.64 -9.45
CA LYS A 177 -7.94 -12.83 -10.24
C LYS A 177 -8.75 -12.47 -11.49
N GLU A 178 -9.73 -11.58 -11.36
CA GLU A 178 -10.63 -11.20 -12.46
C GLU A 178 -9.91 -10.42 -13.56
N ILE A 179 -9.03 -9.50 -13.15
CA ILE A 179 -8.26 -8.66 -14.09
C ILE A 179 -7.03 -9.41 -14.60
N GLY A 180 -6.37 -10.19 -13.74
CA GLY A 180 -5.08 -10.82 -14.01
C GLY A 180 -3.92 -9.85 -13.85
N ARG A 181 -2.70 -10.37 -13.64
CA ARG A 181 -1.51 -9.56 -13.28
C ARG A 181 -1.01 -8.55 -14.32
N ARG A 182 -1.58 -8.57 -15.52
CA ARG A 182 -1.29 -7.64 -16.63
C ARG A 182 -2.55 -7.06 -17.28
N GLY A 183 -3.72 -7.36 -16.75
CA GLY A 183 -4.99 -6.95 -17.36
C GLY A 183 -5.26 -5.45 -17.28
N ALA A 184 -4.56 -4.72 -16.40
CA ALA A 184 -4.68 -3.28 -16.24
C ALA A 184 -3.43 -2.51 -16.71
N THR A 185 -2.56 -3.12 -17.52
CA THR A 185 -1.32 -2.47 -17.99
C THR A 185 -1.61 -1.14 -18.70
N TYR A 186 -0.94 -0.07 -18.26
CA TYR A 186 -1.14 1.32 -18.74
C TYR A 186 -2.51 1.94 -18.44
N MET A 187 -3.30 1.32 -17.57
CA MET A 187 -4.64 1.78 -17.20
C MET A 187 -4.71 2.13 -15.73
N ALA A 188 -5.59 3.07 -15.36
CA ALA A 188 -6.01 3.28 -14.00
C ALA A 188 -7.12 2.28 -13.63
N ILE A 189 -7.14 1.86 -12.37
CA ILE A 189 -8.24 1.09 -11.79
C ILE A 189 -9.06 2.04 -10.94
N GLU A 190 -10.34 2.21 -11.27
CA GLU A 190 -11.25 3.04 -10.50
C GLU A 190 -12.22 2.14 -9.73
N TYR A 191 -12.08 2.10 -8.41
CA TYR A 191 -12.94 1.26 -7.57
C TYR A 191 -14.17 2.05 -7.11
N GLY A 192 -15.34 1.39 -7.13
CA GLY A 192 -16.55 1.91 -6.52
C GLY A 192 -17.56 0.81 -6.22
N GLY A 193 -18.85 1.14 -6.28
CA GLY A 193 -19.92 0.28 -5.77
C GLY A 193 -20.20 0.49 -4.29
N GLU A 194 -21.28 -0.11 -3.80
CA GLU A 194 -21.77 0.09 -2.43
C GLU A 194 -20.76 -0.37 -1.37
N VAL A 195 -20.00 -1.44 -1.66
CA VAL A 195 -19.00 -1.99 -0.73
C VAL A 195 -17.88 -0.98 -0.51
N VAL A 196 -17.35 -0.40 -1.59
CA VAL A 196 -16.28 0.61 -1.50
C VAL A 196 -16.78 1.89 -0.83
N LYS A 197 -18.02 2.30 -1.10
CA LYS A 197 -18.66 3.46 -0.46
C LYS A 197 -18.78 3.31 1.05
N ASN A 198 -19.06 2.10 1.53
CA ASN A 198 -19.15 1.76 2.95
C ASN A 198 -17.80 1.40 3.60
N MET A 199 -16.75 1.24 2.79
CA MET A 199 -15.42 0.84 3.25
C MET A 199 -14.70 2.00 3.92
N ASP A 200 -14.04 1.72 5.05
CA ASP A 200 -13.16 2.68 5.71
C ASP A 200 -11.88 2.94 4.91
N MET A 201 -11.10 3.94 5.33
CA MET A 201 -9.85 4.27 4.62
C MET A 201 -8.81 3.15 4.68
N ASP A 202 -8.80 2.32 5.74
CA ASP A 202 -7.87 1.20 5.86
C ASP A 202 -8.13 0.15 4.77
N GLY A 203 -9.41 -0.13 4.49
CA GLY A 203 -9.80 -0.98 3.37
C GLY A 203 -9.52 -0.34 2.00
N ARG A 204 -9.84 0.94 1.82
CA ARG A 204 -9.58 1.65 0.55
C ARG A 204 -8.09 1.69 0.20
N LEU A 205 -7.24 1.91 1.20
CA LEU A 205 -5.78 1.83 1.06
C LEU A 205 -5.33 0.43 0.60
N THR A 206 -5.96 -0.63 1.13
CA THR A 206 -5.70 -2.02 0.73
C THR A 206 -6.02 -2.25 -0.76
N LEU A 207 -7.17 -1.75 -1.23
CA LEU A 207 -7.57 -1.86 -2.64
C LEU A 207 -6.58 -1.14 -3.56
N CYS A 208 -6.37 0.16 -3.34
CA CYS A 208 -5.51 0.96 -4.21
C CYS A 208 -4.04 0.51 -4.17
N ASN A 209 -3.57 -0.06 -3.06
CA ASN A 209 -2.21 -0.61 -2.95
C ASN A 209 -1.95 -1.71 -3.97
N MET A 210 -2.90 -2.64 -4.17
CA MET A 210 -2.68 -3.78 -5.06
C MET A 210 -2.94 -3.48 -6.55
N ALA A 211 -3.25 -2.23 -6.92
CA ALA A 211 -3.51 -1.86 -8.31
C ALA A 211 -2.35 -2.23 -9.25
N ILE A 212 -1.10 -2.00 -8.81
CA ILE A 212 0.10 -2.32 -9.59
C ILE A 212 0.31 -3.83 -9.79
N GLU A 213 -0.25 -4.68 -8.91
CA GLU A 213 -0.13 -6.14 -9.02
C GLU A 213 -1.00 -6.71 -10.16
N MET A 214 -1.92 -5.90 -10.71
CA MET A 214 -2.68 -6.16 -11.93
C MET A 214 -2.07 -5.50 -13.18
N GLY A 215 -0.90 -4.86 -13.03
CA GLY A 215 -0.27 -4.00 -14.04
C GLY A 215 -0.83 -2.58 -14.09
N GLY A 216 -1.78 -2.24 -13.20
CA GLY A 216 -2.42 -0.93 -13.14
C GLY A 216 -1.41 0.18 -12.91
N LYS A 217 -1.54 1.28 -13.67
CA LYS A 217 -0.71 2.48 -13.52
C LYS A 217 -0.97 3.20 -12.18
N THR A 218 -2.22 3.15 -11.73
CA THR A 218 -2.68 3.59 -10.40
C THR A 218 -4.01 2.91 -10.05
N GLY A 219 -4.36 2.85 -8.77
CA GLY A 219 -5.72 2.58 -8.30
C GLY A 219 -6.27 3.84 -7.65
N VAL A 220 -7.53 4.20 -7.93
CA VAL A 220 -8.17 5.42 -7.39
C VAL A 220 -9.58 5.13 -6.89
N ILE A 221 -9.97 5.80 -5.82
CA ILE A 221 -11.32 5.78 -5.23
C ILE A 221 -11.79 7.21 -5.08
N GLU A 222 -13.07 7.47 -5.41
CA GLU A 222 -13.67 8.79 -5.21
C GLU A 222 -13.64 9.20 -3.73
N ALA A 223 -13.19 10.43 -3.44
CA ALA A 223 -13.17 10.95 -2.08
C ALA A 223 -14.59 11.29 -1.58
N ASP A 224 -14.93 10.83 -0.39
CA ASP A 224 -16.20 11.08 0.27
C ASP A 224 -16.01 11.43 1.76
N ASP A 225 -17.10 11.46 2.52
CA ASP A 225 -17.09 11.80 3.94
C ASP A 225 -16.22 10.88 4.79
N ILE A 226 -16.04 9.61 4.41
CA ILE A 226 -15.11 8.70 5.09
C ILE A 226 -13.68 9.17 4.90
N THR A 227 -13.31 9.57 3.67
CA THR A 227 -11.99 10.15 3.38
C THR A 227 -11.75 11.42 4.19
N TYR A 228 -12.72 12.35 4.22
CA TYR A 228 -12.58 13.60 4.99
C TYR A 228 -12.51 13.36 6.50
N ASN A 229 -13.29 12.43 7.04
CA ASN A 229 -13.25 12.07 8.46
C ASN A 229 -11.91 11.45 8.86
N TYR A 230 -11.32 10.64 7.99
CA TYR A 230 -9.97 10.12 8.20
C TYR A 230 -8.94 11.26 8.26
N LEU A 231 -8.99 12.22 7.33
CA LEU A 231 -8.07 13.38 7.34
C LEU A 231 -8.24 14.21 8.61
N LYS A 232 -9.49 14.47 9.02
CA LYS A 232 -9.81 15.16 10.27
C LYS A 232 -9.20 14.47 11.47
N LYS A 233 -9.40 13.15 11.59
CA LYS A 233 -8.89 12.33 12.71
C LYS A 233 -7.36 12.25 12.73
N GLU A 234 -6.73 11.97 11.59
CA GLU A 234 -5.30 11.65 11.55
C GLU A 234 -4.41 12.88 11.62
N ARG A 235 -4.91 14.04 11.15
CA ARG A 235 -4.16 15.30 11.04
C ARG A 235 -4.72 16.42 11.92
N ASN A 236 -5.75 16.15 12.72
CA ASN A 236 -6.48 17.14 13.51
C ASN A 236 -6.92 18.37 12.68
N LEU A 237 -7.41 18.15 11.45
CA LEU A 237 -7.93 19.24 10.64
C LEU A 237 -9.18 19.84 11.28
N SER A 238 -9.33 21.15 11.16
CA SER A 238 -10.53 21.88 11.56
C SER A 238 -11.70 21.60 10.61
N ASP A 239 -12.93 21.84 11.08
CA ASP A 239 -14.13 21.75 10.23
C ASP A 239 -14.07 22.72 9.04
N GLU A 240 -13.44 23.89 9.21
CA GLU A 240 -13.24 24.84 8.12
C GLU A 240 -12.31 24.30 7.03
N GLU A 241 -11.23 23.61 7.41
CA GLU A 241 -10.33 22.96 6.46
C GLU A 241 -11.04 21.83 5.70
N ILE A 242 -11.87 21.03 6.38
CA ILE A 242 -12.68 20.01 5.72
C ILE A 242 -13.67 20.64 4.72
N VAL A 243 -14.34 21.73 5.09
CA VAL A 243 -15.24 22.45 4.17
C VAL A 243 -14.47 22.97 2.95
N LYS A 244 -13.25 23.49 3.12
CA LYS A 244 -12.40 23.91 2.01
C LYS A 244 -12.06 22.75 1.08
N LEU A 245 -11.71 21.58 1.62
CA LEU A 245 -11.44 20.39 0.80
C LEU A 245 -12.68 19.92 0.04
N LYS A 246 -13.86 19.93 0.68
CA LYS A 246 -15.13 19.51 0.04
C LYS A 246 -15.56 20.43 -1.10
N LYS A 247 -15.21 21.72 -1.07
CA LYS A 247 -15.46 22.63 -2.21
C LYS A 247 -14.72 22.21 -3.48
N GLU A 248 -13.58 21.55 -3.31
CA GLU A 248 -12.76 21.05 -4.41
C GLU A 248 -13.09 19.59 -4.77
N ARG A 249 -14.08 18.96 -4.12
CA ARG A 249 -14.44 17.55 -4.33
C ARG A 249 -14.75 17.29 -5.80
N ILE A 250 -14.13 16.25 -6.35
CA ILE A 250 -14.46 15.73 -7.67
C ILE A 250 -15.36 14.50 -7.48
N THR A 251 -16.48 14.49 -8.18
CA THR A 251 -17.39 13.33 -8.27
C THR A 251 -17.50 12.85 -9.70
N VAL A 252 -17.80 11.57 -9.86
CA VAL A 252 -18.03 10.96 -11.17
C VAL A 252 -19.50 10.66 -11.35
N ASP A 253 -20.07 11.12 -12.47
CA ASP A 253 -21.34 10.62 -12.95
C ASP A 253 -21.07 9.35 -13.77
N ARG A 254 -21.75 8.26 -13.40
CA ARG A 254 -21.53 6.94 -13.99
C ARG A 254 -21.99 6.89 -15.44
N ASP A 255 -23.09 7.57 -15.78
CA ASP A 255 -23.67 7.55 -17.12
C ASP A 255 -22.88 8.42 -18.11
N GLU A 256 -22.08 9.38 -17.60
CA GLU A 256 -21.27 10.30 -18.41
C GLU A 256 -19.78 9.90 -18.52
N ALA A 257 -19.35 8.89 -17.79
CA ALA A 257 -17.96 8.45 -17.77
C ALA A 257 -17.74 7.29 -18.73
N ASN A 258 -16.91 7.52 -19.76
CA ASN A 258 -16.55 6.48 -20.73
C ASN A 258 -15.35 5.67 -20.23
N TYR A 259 -15.61 4.48 -19.68
CA TYR A 259 -14.56 3.57 -19.24
C TYR A 259 -14.08 2.67 -20.38
N TYR A 260 -12.82 2.24 -20.32
CA TYR A 260 -12.31 1.25 -21.28
C TYR A 260 -12.96 -0.12 -21.09
N LYS A 261 -13.20 -0.48 -19.83
CA LYS A 261 -13.89 -1.71 -19.42
C LYS A 261 -14.53 -1.48 -18.06
N GLU A 262 -15.69 -2.08 -17.86
CA GLU A 262 -16.38 -2.12 -16.56
C GLU A 262 -16.46 -3.57 -16.09
N ILE A 263 -16.23 -3.77 -14.80
CA ILE A 263 -16.26 -5.08 -14.15
C ILE A 263 -17.07 -4.92 -12.87
N GLU A 264 -18.02 -5.82 -12.65
CA GLU A 264 -18.76 -5.92 -11.40
C GLU A 264 -18.31 -7.18 -10.65
N ILE A 265 -18.12 -7.05 -9.34
CA ILE A 265 -17.76 -8.16 -8.43
C ILE A 265 -18.77 -8.22 -7.30
N ASP A 266 -19.59 -9.27 -7.30
CA ASP A 266 -20.45 -9.64 -6.18
C ASP A 266 -19.65 -10.41 -5.12
N ILE A 267 -19.74 -9.97 -3.87
CA ILE A 267 -19.03 -10.56 -2.73
C ILE A 267 -19.91 -11.40 -1.81
N THR A 268 -21.22 -11.50 -2.06
CA THR A 268 -22.23 -12.01 -1.12
C THR A 268 -21.89 -13.42 -0.63
N ASP A 269 -21.66 -14.36 -1.55
CA ASP A 269 -21.32 -15.76 -1.22
C ASP A 269 -19.82 -16.05 -1.40
N MET A 270 -18.98 -15.01 -1.39
CA MET A 270 -17.53 -15.17 -1.61
C MET A 270 -16.83 -15.73 -0.36
N GLU A 271 -16.07 -16.81 -0.52
CA GLU A 271 -15.17 -17.30 0.52
C GLU A 271 -13.99 -16.34 0.73
N GLU A 272 -13.28 -16.51 1.85
CA GLU A 272 -11.98 -15.89 2.04
C GLU A 272 -10.98 -16.32 0.96
N GLN A 273 -10.09 -15.42 0.56
CA GLN A 273 -9.25 -15.57 -0.63
C GLN A 273 -7.78 -15.68 -0.27
N ILE A 274 -7.08 -16.62 -0.91
CA ILE A 274 -5.64 -16.84 -0.75
C ILE A 274 -4.95 -16.79 -2.12
N ALA A 275 -3.98 -15.89 -2.28
CA ALA A 275 -3.11 -15.93 -3.46
C ALA A 275 -2.01 -16.96 -3.26
N VAL A 276 -1.99 -18.01 -4.06
CA VAL A 276 -0.98 -19.08 -3.98
C VAL A 276 0.25 -18.73 -4.82
N PRO A 277 1.42 -19.33 -4.54
CA PRO A 277 2.63 -19.04 -5.29
C PRO A 277 2.47 -19.25 -6.81
N HIS A 278 3.17 -18.52 -7.67
CA HIS A 278 4.14 -17.44 -7.38
C HIS A 278 3.66 -16.09 -7.91
N HIS A 279 2.35 -15.87 -8.01
CA HIS A 279 1.82 -14.61 -8.55
C HIS A 279 0.55 -14.14 -7.81
N PRO A 280 0.34 -12.81 -7.65
CA PRO A 280 -0.81 -12.28 -6.91
C PRO A 280 -2.17 -12.57 -7.56
N ASP A 281 -2.20 -12.87 -8.87
CA ASP A 281 -3.41 -13.21 -9.61
C ASP A 281 -3.81 -14.69 -9.52
N ASN A 282 -2.97 -15.55 -8.91
CA ASN A 282 -3.27 -16.96 -8.70
C ASN A 282 -4.05 -17.16 -7.41
N VAL A 283 -5.33 -16.76 -7.40
CA VAL A 283 -6.15 -16.72 -6.19
C VAL A 283 -7.13 -17.89 -6.13
N LYS A 284 -7.16 -18.54 -4.97
CA LYS A 284 -8.04 -19.65 -4.64
C LYS A 284 -8.89 -19.32 -3.41
N PRO A 285 -10.13 -19.83 -3.31
CA PRO A 285 -10.86 -19.81 -2.06
C PRO A 285 -10.08 -20.59 -1.00
N VAL A 286 -10.22 -20.21 0.26
CA VAL A 286 -9.50 -20.84 1.38
C VAL A 286 -9.75 -22.36 1.46
N SER A 287 -10.94 -22.82 1.11
CA SER A 287 -11.33 -24.25 1.07
C SER A 287 -10.46 -25.11 0.15
N GLU A 288 -9.88 -24.54 -0.91
CA GLU A 288 -9.00 -25.27 -1.85
C GLU A 288 -7.55 -25.42 -1.37
N VAL A 289 -7.14 -24.64 -0.37
CA VAL A 289 -5.76 -24.57 0.11
C VAL A 289 -5.64 -24.87 1.61
N GLU A 290 -6.76 -25.14 2.25
CA GLU A 290 -6.82 -25.54 3.65
C GLU A 290 -5.94 -26.78 3.90
N GLY A 291 -5.17 -26.76 4.97
CA GLY A 291 -4.22 -27.84 5.31
C GLY A 291 -2.81 -27.65 4.73
N THR A 292 -2.57 -26.60 3.94
CA THR A 292 -1.20 -26.29 3.46
C THR A 292 -0.29 -25.94 4.64
N GLU A 293 0.74 -26.75 4.90
CA GLU A 293 1.73 -26.49 5.96
C GLU A 293 2.48 -25.18 5.71
N ILE A 294 2.77 -24.46 6.80
CA ILE A 294 3.52 -23.20 6.77
C ILE A 294 4.65 -23.21 7.80
N ASN A 295 5.69 -22.42 7.55
CA ASN A 295 6.84 -22.28 8.46
C ASN A 295 6.95 -20.85 9.00
N GLN A 296 6.41 -19.86 8.28
CA GLN A 296 6.42 -18.47 8.67
C GLN A 296 5.06 -17.82 8.43
N VAL A 297 4.67 -16.92 9.33
CA VAL A 297 3.57 -15.99 9.12
C VAL A 297 4.09 -14.56 9.27
N PHE A 298 3.70 -13.69 8.35
CA PHE A 298 4.02 -12.27 8.39
C PHE A 298 2.75 -11.43 8.38
N ILE A 299 2.57 -10.60 9.42
CA ILE A 299 1.45 -9.66 9.55
C ILE A 299 2.02 -8.24 9.71
N GLY A 300 1.84 -7.39 8.70
CA GLY A 300 2.20 -5.99 8.83
C GLY A 300 2.91 -5.38 7.63
N SER A 301 2.16 -4.99 6.60
CA SER A 301 2.72 -4.34 5.40
C SER A 301 1.99 -3.03 5.08
N CYS A 302 2.36 -2.36 3.98
CA CYS A 302 1.56 -1.25 3.44
C CYS A 302 0.14 -1.71 3.04
N THR A 303 -0.02 -2.99 2.72
CA THR A 303 -1.32 -3.58 2.40
C THR A 303 -2.15 -3.82 3.65
N ASN A 304 -1.59 -4.40 4.72
CA ASN A 304 -2.32 -4.71 5.96
C ASN A 304 -1.39 -4.69 7.18
N GLY A 305 -1.23 -3.53 7.80
CA GLY A 305 -0.44 -3.33 9.01
C GLY A 305 -0.94 -2.17 9.87
N ARG A 306 -2.15 -1.68 9.59
CA ARG A 306 -2.79 -0.58 10.33
C ARG A 306 -3.46 -1.13 11.58
N LEU A 307 -4.02 -0.23 12.40
CA LEU A 307 -4.57 -0.60 13.69
C LEU A 307 -5.74 -1.59 13.57
N SER A 308 -6.60 -1.45 12.55
CA SER A 308 -7.67 -2.40 12.24
C SER A 308 -7.13 -3.81 11.97
N ASP A 309 -6.10 -3.92 11.13
CA ASP A 309 -5.42 -5.18 10.79
C ASP A 309 -4.85 -5.87 12.03
N LEU A 310 -4.18 -5.09 12.90
CA LEU A 310 -3.59 -5.60 14.15
C LEU A 310 -4.66 -6.03 15.15
N ARG A 311 -5.75 -5.27 15.31
CA ARG A 311 -6.87 -5.66 16.17
C ARG A 311 -7.50 -6.98 15.73
N GLU A 312 -7.72 -7.12 14.42
CA GLU A 312 -8.30 -8.33 13.86
C GLU A 312 -7.39 -9.54 14.07
N ALA A 313 -6.09 -9.42 13.78
CA ALA A 313 -5.14 -10.49 14.06
C ALA A 313 -5.06 -10.85 15.56
N ALA A 314 -5.01 -9.84 16.44
CA ALA A 314 -4.92 -10.02 17.88
C ALA A 314 -6.15 -10.74 18.47
N LYS A 315 -7.35 -10.51 17.92
CA LYS A 315 -8.59 -11.22 18.32
C LYS A 315 -8.43 -12.75 18.23
N TYR A 316 -7.75 -13.23 17.20
CA TYR A 316 -7.54 -14.66 16.96
C TYR A 316 -6.31 -15.23 17.68
N LEU A 317 -5.36 -14.39 18.10
CA LEU A 317 -4.18 -14.78 18.88
C LEU A 317 -4.38 -14.67 20.40
N LYS A 318 -5.40 -13.94 20.87
CA LYS A 318 -5.62 -13.70 22.30
C LYS A 318 -5.82 -14.98 23.08
N GLY A 319 -4.92 -15.23 24.05
CA GLY A 319 -4.96 -16.39 24.93
C GLY A 319 -4.49 -17.69 24.27
N ARG A 320 -3.82 -17.60 23.11
CA ARG A 320 -3.27 -18.74 22.37
C ARG A 320 -1.77 -18.54 22.16
N GLU A 321 -1.10 -19.63 21.81
CA GLU A 321 0.31 -19.63 21.42
C GLU A 321 0.41 -19.98 19.93
N ILE A 322 1.43 -19.46 19.27
CA ILE A 322 1.76 -19.80 17.87
C ILE A 322 2.21 -21.26 17.83
N HIS A 323 1.87 -21.95 16.74
CA HIS A 323 2.31 -23.33 16.53
C HIS A 323 3.85 -23.45 16.62
N LYS A 324 4.36 -24.48 17.29
CA LYS A 324 5.80 -24.65 17.60
C LYS A 324 6.73 -24.63 16.38
N ASP A 325 6.21 -25.03 15.21
CA ASP A 325 6.98 -25.12 13.96
C ASP A 325 6.79 -23.87 13.07
N VAL A 326 6.10 -22.83 13.56
CA VAL A 326 5.82 -21.58 12.85
C VAL A 326 6.41 -20.38 13.57
N LYS A 327 7.13 -19.53 12.83
CA LYS A 327 7.55 -18.20 13.28
C LYS A 327 6.52 -17.14 12.85
N LEU A 328 5.93 -16.41 13.80
CA LEU A 328 5.09 -15.24 13.51
C LEU A 328 5.91 -13.95 13.65
N ILE A 329 5.89 -13.12 12.62
CA ILE A 329 6.48 -11.77 12.60
C ILE A 329 5.34 -10.75 12.49
N VAL A 330 5.33 -9.76 13.38
CA VAL A 330 4.34 -8.68 13.38
C VAL A 330 5.01 -7.32 13.30
N ILE A 331 4.64 -6.50 12.31
CA ILE A 331 5.21 -5.17 12.08
C ILE A 331 4.10 -4.13 11.92
N PRO A 332 3.89 -3.23 12.90
CA PRO A 332 2.97 -2.12 12.73
C PRO A 332 3.40 -1.22 11.56
N ALA A 333 2.44 -0.77 10.75
CA ALA A 333 2.71 0.03 9.55
C ALA A 333 3.29 1.42 9.86
N SER A 334 3.08 1.94 11.07
CA SER A 334 3.69 3.21 11.52
C SER A 334 3.94 3.21 13.02
N LYS A 335 4.75 4.17 13.46
CA LYS A 335 4.93 4.50 14.89
C LYS A 335 3.62 4.89 15.55
N LYS A 336 2.77 5.67 14.88
CA LYS A 336 1.45 6.05 15.41
C LYS A 336 0.61 4.81 15.67
N VAL A 337 0.51 3.91 14.69
CA VAL A 337 -0.18 2.63 14.82
C VAL A 337 0.45 1.78 15.93
N PHE A 338 1.78 1.71 15.99
CA PHE A 338 2.48 0.96 17.02
C PHE A 338 2.13 1.48 18.43
N MET A 339 2.17 2.80 18.64
CA MET A 339 1.83 3.41 19.93
C MET A 339 0.37 3.20 20.32
N GLN A 340 -0.56 3.24 19.36
CA GLN A 340 -1.97 2.92 19.60
C GLN A 340 -2.15 1.45 19.97
N ALA A 341 -1.51 0.54 19.23
CA ALA A 341 -1.54 -0.90 19.49
C ALA A 341 -0.91 -1.27 20.84
N LEU A 342 0.17 -0.58 21.24
CA LEU A 342 0.78 -0.69 22.57
C LEU A 342 -0.22 -0.27 23.65
N LYS A 343 -0.85 0.90 23.49
CA LYS A 343 -1.82 1.43 24.46
C LYS A 343 -3.06 0.53 24.61
N GLU A 344 -3.48 -0.14 23.54
CA GLU A 344 -4.61 -1.08 23.55
C GLU A 344 -4.22 -2.49 24.04
N GLY A 345 -2.95 -2.74 24.36
CA GLY A 345 -2.47 -4.06 24.79
C GLY A 345 -2.43 -5.11 23.67
N LEU A 346 -2.49 -4.70 22.40
CA LEU A 346 -2.41 -5.61 21.26
C LEU A 346 -1.00 -6.21 21.12
N ILE A 347 0.02 -5.38 21.36
CA ILE A 347 1.41 -5.84 21.32
C ILE A 347 1.68 -6.89 22.39
N ASP A 348 1.11 -6.72 23.59
CA ASP A 348 1.19 -7.71 24.67
C ASP A 348 0.57 -9.05 24.25
N ILE A 349 -0.56 -9.02 23.52
CA ILE A 349 -1.18 -10.25 22.98
C ILE A 349 -0.23 -10.95 22.01
N PHE A 350 0.36 -10.21 21.06
CA PHE A 350 1.28 -10.79 20.09
C PHE A 350 2.54 -11.37 20.76
N VAL A 351 3.16 -10.64 21.68
CA VAL A 351 4.36 -11.11 22.40
C VAL A 351 4.03 -12.33 23.27
N LYS A 352 2.90 -12.33 23.98
CA LYS A 352 2.46 -13.49 24.79
C LYS A 352 2.17 -14.73 23.93
N ALA A 353 1.68 -14.54 22.71
CA ALA A 353 1.49 -15.65 21.77
C ALA A 353 2.81 -16.20 21.21
N GLY A 354 3.93 -15.48 21.38
CA GLY A 354 5.28 -15.85 20.90
C GLY A 354 5.73 -15.11 19.63
N ALA A 355 5.06 -14.03 19.24
CA ALA A 355 5.38 -13.30 18.01
C ALA A 355 6.65 -12.45 18.14
N MET A 356 7.39 -12.33 17.04
CA MET A 356 8.51 -11.39 16.92
C MET A 356 7.99 -10.04 16.44
N ILE A 357 8.09 -9.02 17.29
CA ILE A 357 7.76 -7.64 16.93
C ILE A 357 9.01 -6.97 16.37
N CYS A 358 8.91 -6.37 15.18
CA CYS A 358 10.02 -5.61 14.59
C CYS A 358 9.70 -4.11 14.47
N THR A 359 10.74 -3.34 14.13
CA THR A 359 10.64 -1.88 13.89
C THR A 359 9.60 -1.58 12.79
N PRO A 360 8.71 -0.58 12.99
CA PRO A 360 7.79 -0.14 11.95
C PRO A 360 8.50 0.13 10.61
N GLY A 361 8.13 -0.64 9.59
CA GLY A 361 8.80 -0.72 8.30
C GLY A 361 8.15 -1.80 7.42
N CYS A 362 8.76 -2.13 6.27
CA CYS A 362 8.13 -3.00 5.27
C CYS A 362 8.77 -4.41 5.10
N GLY A 363 9.75 -4.79 5.92
CA GLY A 363 10.39 -6.11 5.79
C GLY A 363 9.45 -7.27 6.17
N PRO A 364 9.62 -8.49 5.61
CA PRO A 364 10.68 -8.90 4.69
C PRO A 364 10.33 -8.69 3.21
N CYS A 365 9.64 -7.60 2.82
CA CYS A 365 9.15 -7.41 1.44
C CYS A 365 10.24 -7.46 0.35
N LEU A 366 11.52 -7.19 0.66
CA LEU A 366 12.65 -7.29 -0.28
C LEU A 366 13.53 -8.55 -0.10
N GLY A 367 13.17 -9.45 0.83
CA GLY A 367 13.87 -10.72 1.04
C GLY A 367 15.30 -10.61 1.57
N ALA A 368 15.67 -9.47 2.16
CA ALA A 368 17.04 -9.21 2.63
C ALA A 368 17.14 -8.89 4.13
N HIS A 369 16.03 -8.84 4.87
CA HIS A 369 16.02 -8.44 6.28
C HIS A 369 14.77 -8.98 7.00
N GLN A 370 14.86 -9.11 8.34
CA GLN A 370 13.81 -9.48 9.29
C GLN A 370 13.37 -10.94 9.23
N GLY A 371 12.69 -11.36 8.16
CA GLY A 371 12.04 -12.68 8.04
C GLY A 371 12.42 -13.42 6.77
N VAL A 372 13.72 -13.59 6.53
CA VAL A 372 14.23 -14.24 5.31
C VAL A 372 13.85 -15.72 5.29
N LEU A 373 13.36 -16.21 4.15
CA LEU A 373 12.98 -17.60 3.95
C LEU A 373 14.14 -18.45 3.42
N ALA A 374 14.28 -19.64 4.00
CA ALA A 374 15.21 -20.67 3.52
C ALA A 374 14.65 -21.43 2.30
N GLU A 375 15.45 -22.35 1.76
CA GLU A 375 14.99 -23.28 0.72
C GLU A 375 13.82 -24.14 1.22
N GLY A 376 12.74 -24.23 0.45
CA GLY A 376 11.56 -25.04 0.78
C GLY A 376 10.61 -24.41 1.81
N GLU A 377 11.01 -23.36 2.52
CA GLU A 377 10.13 -22.71 3.51
C GLU A 377 8.92 -22.06 2.86
N VAL A 378 7.77 -22.18 3.52
CA VAL A 378 6.48 -21.59 3.14
C VAL A 378 6.12 -20.46 4.10
N CYS A 379 5.85 -19.28 3.56
CA CYS A 379 5.37 -18.12 4.31
C CYS A 379 3.93 -17.78 3.93
N LEU A 380 3.07 -17.56 4.91
CA LEU A 380 1.78 -16.89 4.72
C LEU A 380 1.91 -15.42 5.12
N SER A 381 1.62 -14.51 4.20
CA SER A 381 1.95 -13.09 4.35
C SER A 381 0.77 -12.17 4.08
N THR A 382 0.69 -11.06 4.81
CA THR A 382 -0.23 -9.96 4.52
C THR A 382 0.36 -8.89 3.58
N THR A 383 1.42 -9.22 2.84
CA THR A 383 2.00 -8.37 1.78
C THR A 383 1.19 -8.41 0.47
N ASN A 384 1.63 -7.65 -0.52
CA ASN A 384 1.07 -7.58 -1.87
C ASN A 384 1.78 -8.49 -2.90
N ARG A 385 2.99 -8.98 -2.62
CA ARG A 385 3.79 -9.78 -3.56
C ARG A 385 4.13 -11.17 -3.02
N ASN A 386 4.02 -12.17 -3.91
CA ASN A 386 4.42 -13.56 -3.70
C ASN A 386 5.28 -14.13 -4.85
N PHE A 387 5.99 -13.27 -5.58
CA PHE A 387 6.92 -13.71 -6.62
C PHE A 387 7.96 -14.69 -6.06
N ARG A 388 8.43 -15.59 -6.92
CA ARG A 388 9.46 -16.57 -6.58
C ARG A 388 10.71 -15.85 -6.03
N GLY A 389 11.22 -16.30 -4.89
CA GLY A 389 12.39 -15.71 -4.23
C GLY A 389 12.17 -14.34 -3.61
N ARG A 390 10.92 -13.87 -3.46
CA ARG A 390 10.66 -12.49 -2.99
C ARG A 390 11.07 -12.24 -1.55
N MET A 391 10.98 -13.24 -0.68
CA MET A 391 11.31 -13.14 0.76
C MET A 391 12.60 -13.87 1.13
N GLY A 392 13.41 -14.31 0.17
CA GLY A 392 14.64 -15.06 0.47
C GLY A 392 15.01 -16.01 -0.65
N HIS A 393 15.16 -17.30 -0.32
CA HIS A 393 15.63 -18.31 -1.26
C HIS A 393 14.70 -18.46 -2.48
N ILE A 394 15.28 -18.70 -3.67
CA ILE A 394 14.49 -18.83 -4.91
C ILE A 394 13.49 -19.99 -4.88
N ASN A 395 13.76 -21.01 -4.07
CA ASN A 395 12.88 -22.17 -3.86
C ASN A 395 12.00 -22.04 -2.60
N SER A 396 11.79 -20.83 -2.07
CA SER A 396 10.79 -20.58 -1.02
C SER A 396 9.41 -20.28 -1.61
N TYR A 397 8.36 -20.49 -0.83
CA TYR A 397 6.96 -20.29 -1.24
C TYR A 397 6.29 -19.20 -0.40
N ILE A 398 5.44 -18.38 -1.03
CA ILE A 398 4.74 -17.28 -0.37
C ILE A 398 3.26 -17.33 -0.76
N TYR A 399 2.39 -17.36 0.25
CA TYR A 399 0.95 -17.23 0.12
C TYR A 399 0.53 -15.84 0.61
N LEU A 400 -0.46 -15.21 -0.03
CA LEU A 400 -1.00 -13.92 0.41
C LEU A 400 -2.40 -14.08 0.97
N ALA A 401 -2.65 -13.48 2.14
CA ALA A 401 -3.93 -13.60 2.83
C ALA A 401 -4.25 -12.35 3.66
N SER A 402 -5.46 -12.32 4.21
CA SER A 402 -5.90 -11.32 5.19
C SER A 402 -5.22 -11.53 6.57
N PRO A 403 -5.15 -10.48 7.42
CA PRO A 403 -4.64 -10.60 8.79
C PRO A 403 -5.36 -11.64 9.64
N LYS A 404 -6.69 -11.81 9.43
CA LYS A 404 -7.51 -12.83 10.08
C LYS A 404 -6.97 -14.22 9.79
N ILE A 405 -6.87 -14.61 8.53
CA ILE A 405 -6.40 -15.94 8.13
C ILE A 405 -4.94 -16.13 8.54
N ALA A 406 -4.10 -15.11 8.41
CA ALA A 406 -2.71 -15.15 8.83
C ALA A 406 -2.59 -15.49 10.33
N ALA A 407 -3.35 -14.81 11.18
CA ALA A 407 -3.36 -15.05 12.62
C ALA A 407 -3.87 -16.46 12.98
N ILE A 408 -4.98 -16.88 12.38
CA ILE A 408 -5.55 -18.22 12.59
C ILE A 408 -4.56 -19.32 12.18
N SER A 409 -3.95 -19.17 11.00
CA SER A 409 -2.99 -20.13 10.47
C SER A 409 -1.70 -20.19 11.29
N ALA A 410 -1.27 -19.05 11.87
CA ALA A 410 -0.12 -19.02 12.79
C ALA A 410 -0.36 -19.89 14.03
N VAL A 411 -1.59 -19.91 14.56
CA VAL A 411 -1.96 -20.76 15.70
C VAL A 411 -2.02 -22.23 15.31
N LYS A 412 -2.62 -22.56 14.16
CA LYS A 412 -2.87 -23.94 13.75
C LYS A 412 -1.66 -24.62 13.10
N GLY A 413 -0.71 -23.86 12.54
CA GLY A 413 0.49 -24.40 11.88
C GLY A 413 0.33 -24.65 10.38
N TYR A 414 -0.84 -24.36 9.81
CA TYR A 414 -1.18 -24.56 8.40
C TYR A 414 -2.25 -23.55 7.97
N ILE A 415 -2.43 -23.34 6.67
CA ILE A 415 -3.44 -22.42 6.14
C ILE A 415 -4.84 -22.93 6.49
N THR A 416 -5.63 -22.13 7.23
CA THR A 416 -7.05 -22.40 7.53
C THR A 416 -7.76 -21.12 7.97
N ASN A 417 -9.10 -21.13 7.89
CA ASN A 417 -9.95 -20.07 8.45
C ASN A 417 -10.70 -20.50 9.72
N ARG A 418 -10.33 -21.62 10.33
CA ARG A 418 -10.98 -22.17 11.53
C ARG A 418 -10.01 -22.30 12.71
N LEU A 419 -10.52 -22.04 13.92
CA LEU A 419 -9.76 -22.00 15.18
C LEU A 419 -10.22 -23.00 16.23
N ASP A 420 -11.13 -23.90 15.84
CA ASP A 420 -11.66 -25.00 16.65
C ASP A 420 -10.66 -25.55 17.67
#